data_AF-A0A932YXD3-F1
#
_entry.id   AF-A0A932YXD3-F1
#
_cell.length_a   1.000
_cell.length_b   1.000
_cell.length_c   1.000
_cell.angle_alpha   90.00
_cell.angle_beta   90.00
_cell.angle_gamma   90.00
#
_symmetry.space_group_name_H-M   'P 1'
#
loop_
_entity.id
_entity.type
_entity.pdbx_description
1 polymer ?
#
loop_
_entity_poly.entity_id
_entity_poly.type
_entity_poly.pdbx_seq_one_letter_code
_entity_poly.pdbx_strand_id
1 'polypeptide(L)'
;MANRHLLRTVAMQSLFQWDFNGLPAGALPGMVAQNLIEFAPGIEDAQFATDLVQGVEQHRETIDVLIQQWAPHWPIDQITNVDRNVLRVGIFELKFAGGIVPPKVAINEAIELAKTFGGDASGKFVNGVLGAIFKDMVEKGEATEDGESVESEDAHGPDPKRSDESQAPSPKPQAS
;
A
#
# COMPACT_ATOMS: atom_id res chain seq x y z
N MET A 1 -17.47 1.26 6.79
CA MET A 1 -17.10 1.71 5.42
C MET A 1 -16.66 3.17 5.41
N ALA A 2 -17.46 4.11 5.92
CA ALA A 2 -17.08 5.54 5.99
C ALA A 2 -15.70 5.80 6.62
N ASN A 3 -15.37 5.12 7.73
CA ASN A 3 -14.06 5.29 8.38
C ASN A 3 -12.90 4.81 7.51
N ARG A 4 -13.05 3.71 6.74
CA ARG A 4 -11.96 3.23 5.86
C ARG A 4 -11.73 4.18 4.69
N HIS A 5 -12.79 4.72 4.10
CA HIS A 5 -12.66 5.74 3.06
C HIS A 5 -11.91 6.98 3.60
N LEU A 6 -12.33 7.50 4.76
CA LEU A 6 -11.66 8.63 5.41
C LEU A 6 -10.18 8.32 5.72
N LEU A 7 -9.88 7.14 6.25
CA LEU A 7 -8.51 6.73 6.55
C LEU A 7 -7.66 6.56 5.29
N ARG A 8 -8.23 6.12 4.15
CA ARG A 8 -7.53 6.15 2.86
C ARG A 8 -7.25 7.57 2.40
N THR A 9 -8.19 8.49 2.60
CA THR A 9 -7.98 9.91 2.29
C THR A 9 -6.81 10.47 3.08
N VAL A 10 -6.76 10.21 4.39
CA VAL A 10 -5.63 10.62 5.25
C VAL A 10 -4.32 9.99 4.80
N ALA A 11 -4.33 8.69 4.46
CA ALA A 11 -3.14 8.00 3.96
C ALA A 11 -2.62 8.62 2.66
N MET A 12 -3.51 8.86 1.69
CA MET A 12 -3.16 9.47 0.41
C MET A 12 -2.62 10.89 0.60
N GLN A 13 -3.25 11.72 1.43
CA GLN A 13 -2.76 13.08 1.74
C GLN A 13 -1.38 13.06 2.39
N SER A 14 -1.12 12.10 3.30
CA SER A 14 0.17 11.94 3.96
C SER A 14 1.26 11.50 2.98
N LEU A 15 0.96 10.56 2.09
CA LEU A 15 1.86 10.13 1.02
C LEU A 15 2.13 11.25 0.03
N PHE A 16 1.11 12.01 -0.36
CA PHE A 16 1.26 13.20 -1.21
C PHE A 16 2.19 14.22 -0.56
N GLN A 17 1.98 14.55 0.72
CA GLN A 17 2.81 15.50 1.45
C GLN A 17 4.27 15.02 1.53
N TRP A 18 4.48 13.73 1.78
CA TRP A 18 5.82 13.13 1.83
C TRP A 18 6.53 13.14 0.48
N ASP A 19 5.82 12.75 -0.58
CA ASP A 19 6.30 12.74 -1.97
C ASP A 19 6.61 14.15 -2.47
N PHE A 20 5.72 15.11 -2.20
CA PHE A 20 5.91 16.52 -2.53
C PHE A 20 7.14 17.14 -1.85
N ASN A 21 7.46 16.70 -0.62
CA ASN A 21 8.62 17.15 0.14
C ASN A 21 9.92 16.40 -0.20
N GLY A 22 9.92 15.58 -1.26
CA GLY A 22 11.13 14.86 -1.69
C GLY A 22 11.45 13.61 -0.88
N LEU A 23 10.44 12.95 -0.33
CA LEU A 23 10.54 11.67 0.37
C LEU A 23 11.53 11.67 1.55
N PRO A 24 11.46 12.63 2.50
CA PRO A 24 12.37 12.67 3.63
C PRO A 24 12.22 11.42 4.51
N ALA A 25 13.34 10.74 4.75
CA ALA A 25 13.38 9.52 5.55
C ALA A 25 12.90 9.77 6.99
N GLY A 26 12.03 8.89 7.50
CA GLY A 26 11.53 8.93 8.88
C GLY A 26 10.50 10.04 9.18
N ALA A 27 10.16 10.89 8.21
CA ALA A 27 9.19 11.97 8.42
C ALA A 27 7.73 11.51 8.29
N LEU A 28 7.49 10.42 7.55
CA LEU A 28 6.16 9.97 7.16
C LEU A 28 5.23 9.65 8.35
N PRO A 29 5.69 8.98 9.45
CA PRO A 29 4.84 8.76 10.62
C PRO A 29 4.34 10.07 11.26
N GLY A 30 5.18 11.11 11.29
CA GLY A 30 4.81 12.42 11.80
C GLY A 30 3.76 13.11 10.93
N MET A 31 3.87 12.99 9.60
CA MET A 31 2.89 13.52 8.65
C MET A 31 1.53 12.82 8.81
N VAL A 32 1.52 11.49 8.97
CA VAL A 32 0.30 10.71 9.22
C VAL A 32 -0.37 11.17 10.52
N ALA A 33 0.39 11.27 11.61
CA ALA A 33 -0.14 11.71 12.90
C ALA A 33 -0.77 13.12 12.81
N GLN A 34 -0.11 14.05 12.12
CA GLN A 34 -0.64 15.40 11.91
C GLN A 34 -1.93 15.40 11.09
N ASN A 35 -1.96 14.65 9.98
CA ASN A 35 -3.12 14.59 9.10
C ASN A 35 -4.32 13.87 9.75
N LEU A 36 -4.09 12.89 10.63
CA LEU A 36 -5.15 12.27 11.42
C LEU A 36 -5.82 13.28 12.37
N ILE A 37 -5.04 14.11 13.05
CA ILE A 37 -5.55 15.16 13.95
C ILE A 37 -6.40 16.18 13.16
N GLU A 38 -5.90 16.61 12.00
CA GLU A 38 -6.54 17.66 11.21
C GLU A 38 -7.81 17.18 10.50
N PHE A 39 -7.75 16.01 9.82
CA PHE A 39 -8.77 15.60 8.86
C PHE A 39 -9.66 14.46 9.35
N ALA A 40 -9.28 13.75 10.42
CA ALA A 40 -10.05 12.66 10.99
C ALA A 40 -10.29 12.81 12.51
N PRO A 41 -10.74 13.99 12.98
CA PRO A 41 -10.98 14.20 14.40
C PRO A 41 -12.04 13.23 14.93
N GLY A 42 -11.71 12.53 16.03
CA GLY A 42 -12.61 11.56 16.65
C GLY A 42 -12.48 10.13 16.13
N ILE A 43 -11.56 9.84 15.21
CA ILE A 43 -11.19 8.45 14.90
C ILE A 43 -10.25 7.92 15.99
N GLU A 44 -10.70 6.86 16.67
CA GLU A 44 -9.93 6.20 17.75
C GLU A 44 -9.00 5.10 17.21
N ASP A 45 -9.41 4.40 16.14
CA ASP A 45 -8.61 3.37 15.46
C ASP A 45 -8.17 3.86 14.08
N ALA A 46 -6.94 4.33 14.03
CA ALA A 46 -6.28 4.80 12.81
C ALA A 46 -5.26 3.80 12.24
N GLN A 47 -5.22 2.57 12.76
CA GLN A 47 -4.21 1.58 12.40
C GLN A 47 -4.22 1.32 10.88
N PHE A 48 -5.40 1.27 10.28
CA PHE A 48 -5.55 1.08 8.84
C PHE A 48 -4.83 2.15 7.99
N ALA A 49 -4.89 3.44 8.37
CA ALA A 49 -4.16 4.48 7.64
C ALA A 49 -2.65 4.32 7.82
N THR A 50 -2.20 4.02 9.04
CA THR A 50 -0.78 3.80 9.35
C THR A 50 -0.22 2.62 8.56
N ASP A 51 -0.92 1.48 8.57
CA ASP A 51 -0.52 0.27 7.84
C ASP A 51 -0.46 0.53 6.33
N LEU A 52 -1.44 1.26 5.80
CA LEU A 52 -1.50 1.60 4.39
C LEU A 52 -0.29 2.46 3.97
N VAL A 53 0.01 3.50 4.74
CA VAL A 53 1.13 4.40 4.45
C VAL A 53 2.48 3.69 4.61
N GLN A 54 2.65 2.91 5.68
CA GLN A 54 3.87 2.15 5.93
C GLN A 54 4.10 1.08 4.85
N GLY A 55 3.05 0.38 4.45
CA GLY A 55 3.12 -0.61 3.39
C GLY A 55 3.48 0.00 2.04
N VAL A 56 2.90 1.16 1.71
CA VAL A 56 3.28 1.93 0.51
C VAL A 56 4.75 2.37 0.58
N GLU A 57 5.22 2.90 1.72
CA GLU A 57 6.63 3.30 1.89
C GLU A 57 7.58 2.11 1.67
N GLN A 58 7.27 0.96 2.26
CA GLN A 58 8.07 -0.26 2.16
C GLN A 58 8.12 -0.86 0.75
N HIS A 59 7.08 -0.66 -0.06
CA HIS A 59 6.97 -1.26 -1.39
C HIS A 59 7.02 -0.23 -2.52
N ARG A 60 7.34 1.03 -2.19
CA ARG A 60 7.27 2.17 -3.11
C ARG A 60 7.99 1.90 -4.43
N GLU A 61 9.21 1.37 -4.39
CA GLU A 61 10.00 1.13 -5.59
C GLU A 61 9.36 0.09 -6.51
N THR A 62 8.89 -1.03 -5.94
CA THR A 62 8.17 -2.07 -6.69
C THR A 62 6.85 -1.54 -7.25
N ILE A 63 6.12 -0.76 -6.45
CA ILE A 63 4.87 -0.12 -6.86
C ILE A 63 5.11 0.86 -8.01
N ASP A 64 6.14 1.69 -7.91
CA ASP A 64 6.51 2.67 -8.93
C ASP A 64 6.88 1.98 -10.27
N VAL A 65 7.55 0.83 -10.21
CA VAL A 65 7.80 -0.01 -11.39
C VAL A 65 6.50 -0.54 -12.00
N LEU A 66 5.56 -1.01 -11.18
CA LEU A 66 4.24 -1.45 -11.67
C LEU A 66 3.46 -0.29 -12.30
N ILE A 67 3.49 0.90 -11.71
CA ILE A 67 2.88 2.10 -12.30
C ILE A 67 3.47 2.33 -13.69
N GLN A 68 4.80 2.31 -13.82
CA GLN A 68 5.46 2.57 -15.11
C GLN A 68 5.15 1.49 -16.16
N GLN A 69 5.03 0.22 -15.74
CA GLN A 69 4.66 -0.89 -16.60
C GLN A 69 3.24 -0.74 -17.17
N TRP A 70 2.29 -0.31 -16.34
CA TRP A 70 0.87 -0.25 -16.70
C TRP A 70 0.41 1.13 -17.18
N ALA A 71 1.25 2.17 -17.03
CA ALA A 71 1.11 3.49 -17.62
C ALA A 71 2.33 3.87 -18.51
N PRO A 72 2.65 3.08 -19.56
CA PRO A 72 3.91 3.22 -20.30
C PRO A 72 4.08 4.54 -21.05
N HIS A 73 2.97 5.24 -21.34
CA HIS A 73 2.99 6.53 -22.04
C HIS A 73 3.31 7.71 -21.11
N TRP A 74 3.33 7.49 -19.79
CA TRP A 74 3.57 8.53 -18.80
C TRP A 74 4.78 8.14 -17.97
N PRO A 75 5.93 8.82 -18.15
CA PRO A 75 7.00 8.75 -17.18
C PRO A 75 6.46 9.06 -15.78
N ILE A 76 6.91 8.30 -14.77
CA ILE A 76 6.35 8.41 -13.42
C ILE A 76 6.46 9.83 -12.82
N ASP A 77 7.48 10.58 -13.21
CA ASP A 77 7.73 11.98 -12.85
C ASP A 77 6.77 12.96 -13.54
N GLN A 78 6.15 12.56 -14.65
CA GLN A 78 5.12 13.34 -15.37
C GLN A 78 3.70 13.04 -14.89
N ILE A 79 3.49 11.95 -14.16
CA ILE A 79 2.22 11.69 -13.48
C ILE A 79 2.06 12.71 -12.36
N THR A 80 0.87 13.30 -12.23
CA THR A 80 0.60 14.27 -11.16
C THR A 80 0.86 13.63 -9.80
N ASN A 81 1.37 14.41 -8.84
CA ASN A 81 1.66 13.89 -7.50
C ASN A 81 0.40 13.27 -6.86
N VAL A 82 -0.79 13.80 -7.15
CA VAL A 82 -2.07 13.23 -6.68
C VAL A 82 -2.28 11.85 -7.28
N ASP A 83 -2.30 11.73 -8.61
CA ASP A 83 -2.58 10.46 -9.29
C ASP A 83 -1.54 9.40 -8.94
N ARG A 84 -0.26 9.78 -8.85
CA ARG A 84 0.83 8.88 -8.48
C ARG A 84 0.61 8.30 -7.08
N ASN A 85 0.24 9.12 -6.10
CA ASN A 85 0.02 8.63 -4.74
C ASN A 85 -1.30 7.86 -4.59
N VAL A 86 -2.33 8.18 -5.37
CA VAL A 86 -3.55 7.36 -5.46
C VAL A 86 -3.25 5.99 -6.06
N LEU A 87 -2.47 5.93 -7.15
CA LEU A 87 -2.03 4.66 -7.74
C LEU A 87 -1.19 3.85 -6.75
N ARG A 88 -0.31 4.49 -5.99
CA ARG A 88 0.48 3.81 -4.96
C ARG A 88 -0.39 3.13 -3.91
N VAL A 89 -1.40 3.84 -3.40
CA VAL A 89 -2.40 3.29 -2.47
C VAL A 89 -3.16 2.12 -3.11
N GLY A 90 -3.71 2.31 -4.30
CA GLY A 90 -4.52 1.29 -4.97
C GLY A 90 -3.73 0.02 -5.31
N ILE A 91 -2.49 0.16 -5.80
CA ILE A 91 -1.62 -0.97 -6.13
C ILE A 91 -1.18 -1.70 -4.86
N PHE A 92 -0.88 -0.97 -3.77
CA PHE A 92 -0.58 -1.59 -2.49
C PHE A 92 -1.73 -2.48 -2.02
N GLU A 93 -2.95 -1.94 -2.00
CA GLU A 93 -4.14 -2.71 -1.61
C GLU A 93 -4.40 -3.91 -2.52
N LEU A 94 -4.15 -3.79 -3.83
CA LEU A 94 -4.36 -4.87 -4.78
C LEU A 94 -3.34 -6.00 -4.66
N LYS A 95 -2.05 -5.69 -4.53
CA LYS A 95 -0.97 -6.68 -4.71
C LYS A 95 -0.25 -7.06 -3.43
N PHE A 96 -0.38 -6.27 -2.37
CA PHE A 96 0.49 -6.39 -1.20
C PHE A 96 -0.25 -6.43 0.14
N ALA A 97 -1.49 -5.95 0.20
CA ALA A 97 -2.27 -5.93 1.44
C ALA A 97 -2.93 -7.28 1.81
N GLY A 98 -2.43 -8.41 1.29
CA GLY A 98 -2.83 -9.76 1.71
C GLY A 98 -4.34 -10.04 1.63
N GLY A 99 -5.06 -9.43 0.69
CA GLY A 99 -6.51 -9.65 0.53
C GLY A 99 -7.39 -9.01 1.61
N ILE A 100 -6.85 -8.11 2.46
CA ILE A 100 -7.64 -7.39 3.49
C ILE A 100 -8.82 -6.60 2.87
N VAL A 101 -8.66 -6.16 1.63
CA VAL A 101 -9.65 -5.41 0.86
C VAL A 101 -9.90 -6.14 -0.46
N PRO A 102 -11.16 -6.47 -0.80
CA PRO A 102 -11.46 -7.08 -2.08
C PRO A 102 -10.98 -6.21 -3.25
N PRO A 103 -10.31 -6.79 -4.26
CA PRO A 103 -9.76 -6.03 -5.39
C PRO A 103 -10.69 -4.98 -6.00
N LYS A 104 -11.96 -5.33 -6.27
CA LYS A 104 -12.94 -4.38 -6.82
C LYS A 104 -13.23 -3.19 -5.89
N VAL A 105 -13.21 -3.43 -4.57
CA VAL A 105 -13.39 -2.36 -3.57
C VAL A 105 -12.16 -1.45 -3.57
N ALA A 106 -10.95 -2.01 -3.57
CA ALA A 106 -9.71 -1.22 -3.63
C ALA A 106 -9.66 -0.33 -4.88
N ILE A 107 -10.03 -0.88 -6.05
CA ILE A 107 -10.10 -0.13 -7.31
C ILE A 107 -11.11 1.01 -7.22
N ASN A 108 -12.34 0.72 -6.77
CA ASN A 108 -13.38 1.73 -6.66
C ASN A 108 -12.98 2.87 -5.71
N GLU A 109 -12.41 2.54 -4.55
CA GLU A 109 -11.96 3.54 -3.57
C GLU A 109 -10.83 4.41 -4.14
N ALA A 110 -9.86 3.83 -4.85
CA ALA A 110 -8.80 4.58 -5.51
C ALA A 110 -9.37 5.52 -6.60
N ILE A 111 -10.36 5.08 -7.37
CA ILE A 111 -11.01 5.92 -8.39
C ILE A 111 -11.73 7.11 -7.75
N GLU A 112 -12.43 6.89 -6.63
CA GLU A 112 -13.11 7.98 -5.93
C GLU A 112 -12.13 8.99 -5.31
N LEU A 113 -10.99 8.53 -4.79
CA LEU A 113 -9.90 9.43 -4.39
C LEU A 113 -9.36 10.25 -5.58
N ALA A 114 -9.08 9.59 -6.71
CA ALA A 114 -8.59 10.26 -7.91
C ALA A 114 -9.57 11.34 -8.41
N LYS A 115 -10.87 11.04 -8.42
CA LYS A 115 -11.91 12.02 -8.78
C LYS A 115 -11.96 13.18 -7.80
N THR A 116 -11.89 12.89 -6.51
CA THR A 116 -11.98 13.90 -5.45
C THR A 116 -10.86 14.92 -5.54
N PHE A 117 -9.63 14.47 -5.82
CA PHE A 117 -8.44 15.35 -5.77
C PHE A 117 -7.91 15.78 -7.15
N GLY A 118 -8.25 15.07 -8.23
CA GLY A 118 -7.78 15.34 -9.60
C GLY A 118 -8.88 15.45 -10.66
N GLY A 119 -10.15 15.20 -10.30
CA GLY A 119 -11.29 15.29 -11.20
C GLY A 119 -11.50 14.07 -12.10
N ASP A 120 -12.45 14.17 -13.03
CA ASP A 120 -12.90 13.03 -13.85
C ASP A 120 -11.79 12.41 -14.71
N ALA A 121 -10.84 13.21 -15.19
CA ALA A 121 -9.73 12.74 -15.98
C ALA A 121 -8.81 11.82 -15.17
N SER A 122 -8.47 12.23 -13.93
CA SER A 122 -7.74 11.42 -12.96
C SER A 122 -8.47 10.13 -12.62
N GLY A 123 -9.79 10.19 -12.38
CA GLY A 123 -10.60 9.00 -12.14
C GLY A 123 -10.53 7.98 -13.28
N LYS A 124 -10.61 8.44 -14.54
CA LYS A 124 -10.49 7.56 -15.72
C LYS A 124 -9.09 6.98 -15.88
N PHE A 125 -8.06 7.78 -15.63
CA PHE A 125 -6.67 7.35 -15.68
C PHE A 125 -6.39 6.24 -14.66
N VAL A 126 -6.72 6.47 -13.38
CA VAL A 126 -6.53 5.49 -12.30
C VAL A 126 -7.33 4.22 -12.57
N ASN A 127 -8.57 4.32 -13.01
CA ASN A 127 -9.37 3.17 -13.41
C ASN A 127 -8.70 2.33 -14.51
N GLY A 128 -8.14 2.99 -15.53
CA GLY A 128 -7.44 2.31 -16.62
C GLY A 128 -6.24 1.50 -16.14
N VAL A 129 -5.40 2.10 -15.29
CA VAL A 129 -4.18 1.46 -14.76
C VAL A 129 -4.53 0.31 -13.82
N LEU A 130 -5.35 0.56 -12.79
CA LEU A 130 -5.70 -0.48 -11.81
C LEU A 130 -6.54 -1.61 -12.41
N GLY A 131 -7.43 -1.28 -13.36
CA GLY A 131 -8.22 -2.27 -14.09
C GLY A 131 -7.35 -3.20 -14.95
N ALA A 132 -6.29 -2.67 -15.58
CA ALA A 132 -5.34 -3.48 -16.35
C ALA A 132 -4.53 -4.42 -15.44
N ILE A 133 -4.08 -3.93 -14.27
CA ILE A 133 -3.40 -4.74 -13.26
C ILE A 133 -4.31 -5.86 -12.75
N PHE A 134 -5.55 -5.53 -12.42
CA PHE A 134 -6.52 -6.53 -11.93
C PHE A 134 -6.80 -7.61 -12.98
N LYS A 135 -6.92 -7.24 -14.25
CA LYS A 135 -7.10 -8.21 -15.33
C LYS A 135 -5.91 -9.18 -15.43
N ASP A 136 -4.68 -8.67 -15.35
CA ASP A 136 -3.46 -9.50 -15.32
C ASP A 136 -3.40 -10.42 -14.11
N MET A 137 -3.85 -9.96 -12.94
CA MET A 137 -3.98 -10.81 -11.73
C MET A 137 -4.95 -11.96 -11.96
N VAL A 138 -6.10 -11.71 -12.59
CA VAL A 138 -7.07 -12.76 -12.93
C VAL A 138 -6.47 -13.77 -13.93
N GLU A 139 -5.78 -13.29 -14.97
CA GLU A 139 -5.11 -14.15 -15.95
C GLU A 139 -4.02 -15.04 -15.33
N LYS A 140 -3.37 -14.58 -14.26
CA LYS A 140 -2.35 -15.32 -13.50
C LYS A 140 -2.91 -16.20 -12.37
N GLY A 141 -4.22 -16.16 -12.13
CA GLY A 141 -4.87 -16.88 -11.03
C GLY A 141 -4.61 -16.30 -9.64
N GLU A 142 -4.16 -15.04 -9.56
CA GLU A 142 -3.94 -14.31 -8.30
C GLU A 142 -5.24 -13.68 -7.76
N ALA A 143 -6.26 -13.53 -8.61
CA ALA A 143 -7.60 -13.06 -8.24
C ALA A 143 -8.69 -13.77 -9.05
N THR A 144 -9.92 -13.83 -8.53
CA THR A 144 -11.08 -14.32 -9.27
C THR A 144 -11.75 -13.20 -10.07
N GLU A 145 -12.49 -13.54 -11.13
CA GLU A 145 -13.30 -12.58 -11.89
C GLU A 145 -14.32 -11.83 -11.01
N ASP A 146 -14.78 -12.50 -9.96
CA ASP A 146 -15.70 -11.94 -8.97
C ASP A 146 -15.04 -10.91 -8.05
N GLY A 147 -13.71 -10.85 -8.03
CA GLY A 147 -12.93 -9.87 -7.28
C GLY A 147 -12.61 -10.33 -5.87
N GLU A 148 -12.42 -11.63 -5.67
CA GLU A 148 -11.88 -12.22 -4.45
C GLU A 148 -10.39 -12.52 -4.65
N SER A 149 -9.58 -12.28 -3.62
CA SER A 149 -8.16 -12.65 -3.60
C SER A 149 -8.03 -14.15 -3.43
N VAL A 150 -7.16 -14.79 -4.22
CA VAL A 150 -6.82 -16.19 -4.02
C VAL A 150 -5.60 -16.25 -3.13
N GLU A 151 -5.67 -16.93 -1.98
CA GLU A 151 -4.50 -17.15 -1.14
C GLU A 151 -3.49 -18.01 -1.91
N SER A 152 -2.40 -17.39 -2.38
CA SER A 152 -1.29 -18.12 -2.98
C SER A 152 -0.44 -18.77 -1.87
N GLU A 153 -0.29 -20.10 -1.90
CA GLU A 153 0.54 -20.86 -0.95
C GLU A 153 2.05 -20.52 -1.04
N ASP A 154 2.48 -19.76 -2.06
CA ASP A 154 3.89 -19.52 -2.39
C ASP A 154 4.54 -18.26 -1.76
N ALA A 155 3.83 -17.51 -0.91
CA ALA A 155 4.37 -16.27 -0.32
C ALA A 155 5.17 -16.46 0.99
N HIS A 156 5.63 -17.67 1.31
CA HIS A 156 6.61 -17.88 2.39
C HIS A 156 8.04 -17.80 1.83
N GLY A 157 8.47 -16.58 1.49
CA GLY A 157 9.90 -16.30 1.40
C GLY A 157 10.58 -16.64 2.74
N PRO A 158 11.82 -17.16 2.73
CA PRO A 158 12.46 -17.63 3.97
C PRO A 158 12.60 -16.44 4.93
N ASP A 159 11.94 -16.57 6.09
CA ASP A 159 12.07 -15.68 7.23
C ASP A 159 13.57 -15.56 7.61
N PRO A 160 14.22 -14.39 7.49
CA PRO A 160 15.65 -14.27 7.69
C PRO A 160 16.05 -14.24 9.18
N LYS A 161 15.15 -14.59 10.11
CA LYS A 161 15.43 -14.65 11.55
C LYS A 161 15.29 -16.06 12.12
N ARG A 162 16.12 -16.98 11.65
CA ARG A 162 16.44 -18.19 12.44
C ARG A 162 17.87 -18.66 12.20
N SER A 163 18.84 -17.79 12.49
CA SER A 163 20.22 -18.20 12.74
C SER A 163 20.53 -18.08 14.24
N ASP A 164 20.52 -19.27 14.85
CA ASP A 164 21.54 -19.73 15.78
C ASP A 164 21.60 -19.08 17.17
N GLU A 165 20.83 -19.65 18.11
CA GLU A 165 21.22 -19.67 19.53
C GLU A 165 20.99 -21.07 20.09
N SER A 166 21.87 -22.00 19.70
CA SER A 166 21.96 -23.33 20.28
C SER A 166 23.42 -23.63 20.63
N GLN A 167 23.88 -23.10 21.76
CA GLN A 167 24.92 -23.72 22.59
C GLN A 167 25.09 -22.98 23.93
N ALA A 168 24.41 -23.47 24.97
CA ALA A 168 24.81 -23.22 26.35
C ALA A 168 25.56 -24.47 26.85
N PRO A 169 26.80 -24.38 27.38
CA PRO A 169 27.48 -25.54 27.93
C PRO A 169 26.97 -25.83 29.35
N SER A 170 26.69 -27.10 29.62
CA SER A 170 26.37 -27.62 30.95
C SER A 170 27.56 -27.44 31.92
N PRO A 171 27.34 -27.12 33.21
CA PRO A 171 28.42 -27.06 34.18
C PRO A 171 28.85 -28.47 34.62
N LYS A 172 30.17 -28.70 34.67
CA LYS A 172 30.78 -29.91 35.24
C LYS A 172 30.58 -29.95 36.77
N PRO A 173 30.46 -31.14 37.38
CA PRO A 173 30.41 -31.26 38.83
C PRO A 173 31.81 -31.09 39.42
N GLN A 174 31.94 -30.22 40.42
CA GLN A 174 33.14 -30.16 41.26
C GLN A 174 33.02 -31.23 42.34
N ALA A 175 34.02 -32.11 42.38
CA ALA A 175 34.29 -33.00 43.49
C ALA A 175 35.43 -32.39 44.31
N SER A 176 35.18 -32.08 45.58
CA SER A 176 36.05 -32.15 46.77
C SER A 176 35.32 -31.56 47.96
#